data_AF-A0A1H2KBH7-F1
#
_entry.id   AF-A0A1H2KBH7-F1
#
_cell.length_a   1.000
_cell.length_b   1.000
_cell.length_c   1.000
_cell.angle_alpha   90.00
_cell.angle_beta   90.00
_cell.angle_gamma   90.00
#
_symmetry.space_group_name_H-M   'P 1'
#
loop_
_entity.id
_entity.type
_entity.pdbx_description
1 polymer ?
#
loop_
_entity_poly.entity_id
_entity_poly.type
_entity_poly.pdbx_seq_one_letter_code
_entity_poly.pdbx_strand_id
1 'polypeptide(L)' 'MSINFILLFSMTVFVASIIPGPSMLLALTHGMHYGARRTIASALGNVTVTLIQASVSIVCLALSNK' A
#
# COMPACT_ATOMS: atom_id res chain seq x y z
N MET A 1 -0.65 -10.87 -23.16
CA MET A 1 -0.62 -11.48 -21.81
C MET A 1 -1.50 -12.72 -21.83
N SER A 2 -0.97 -13.87 -21.41
CA SER A 2 -1.71 -15.15 -21.44
C SER A 2 -2.93 -15.11 -20.52
N ILE A 3 -4.05 -15.75 -20.90
CA ILE A 3 -5.29 -15.78 -20.12
C ILE A 3 -5.07 -16.34 -18.70
N ASN A 4 -4.14 -17.30 -18.57
CA ASN A 4 -3.70 -17.88 -17.30
C ASN A 4 -3.09 -16.83 -16.37
N PHE A 5 -2.37 -15.86 -16.92
CA PHE A 5 -1.76 -14.78 -16.15
C PHE A 5 -2.81 -13.83 -15.59
N ILE A 6 -3.83 -13.48 -16.38
CA ILE A 6 -4.98 -12.68 -15.91
C ILE A 6 -5.71 -13.39 -14.77
N LEU A 7 -5.94 -14.70 -14.89
CA LEU A 7 -6.62 -15.50 -13.86
C LEU A 7 -5.81 -15.57 -12.56
N LEU A 8 -4.51 -15.87 -12.64
CA LEU A 8 -3.62 -15.89 -11.49
C LEU A 8 -3.51 -14.52 -10.81
N PHE A 9 -3.39 -13.45 -11.61
CA PHE A 9 -3.36 -12.08 -11.11
C PHE A 9 -4.68 -11.73 -10.39
N SER A 10 -5.83 -12.03 -11.00
CA SER A 10 -7.14 -11.74 -10.42
C SER A 10 -7.36 -12.48 -9.09
N MET A 11 -6.99 -13.77 -9.01
CA MET A 11 -7.07 -14.53 -7.75
C MET A 11 -6.14 -13.95 -6.68
N THR A 12 -4.92 -13.57 -7.05
CA THR A 12 -3.95 -12.99 -6.11
C THR A 12 -4.46 -11.65 -5.57
N VAL A 13 -4.99 -10.80 -6.43
CA VAL A 13 -5.59 -9.51 -6.03
C VAL A 13 -6.80 -9.72 -5.13
N PHE A 14 -7.65 -10.72 -5.41
CA PHE A 14 -8.79 -11.05 -4.55
C PHE A 14 -8.35 -11.44 -3.14
N VAL A 15 -7.38 -12.36 -3.03
CA VAL A 15 -6.87 -12.81 -1.73
C VAL A 15 -6.17 -11.67 -0.99
N ALA A 16 -5.33 -10.90 -1.69
CA ALA A 16 -4.60 -9.79 -1.10
C ALA A 16 -5.53 -8.64 -0.66
N SER A 17 -6.65 -8.40 -1.36
CA SER A 17 -7.59 -7.34 -1.03
C SER A 17 -8.51 -7.69 0.14
N ILE A 18 -8.79 -8.98 0.38
CA ILE A 18 -9.58 -9.45 1.53
C ILE A 18 -8.76 -9.40 2.83
N ILE A 19 -7.44 -9.43 2.74
CA ILE A 19 -6.53 -9.35 3.90
C ILE A 19 -6.12 -7.87 4.05
N PRO A 20 -6.90 -7.03 4.77
CA PRO A 20 -6.47 -5.68 5.07
C PRO A 20 -5.16 -5.77 5.84
N GLY A 21 -4.10 -5.15 5.32
CA GLY A 21 -2.79 -5.16 5.96
C GLY A 21 -2.81 -4.47 7.34
N PRO A 22 -1.76 -4.65 8.15
CA PRO A 22 -1.70 -4.11 9.50
C PRO A 22 -1.85 -2.58 9.55
N SER A 23 -1.31 -1.83 8.59
CA SER A 23 -1.50 -0.37 8.49
C SER A 23 -2.95 0.04 8.19
N MET A 24 -3.68 -0.75 7.39
CA MET A 24 -5.09 -0.46 7.06
C MET A 24 -6.00 -0.76 8.24
N LEU A 25 -5.72 -1.85 8.98
CA LEU A 25 -6.40 -2.21 10.23
C LEU A 25 -6.14 -1.19 11.36
N LEU A 26 -4.91 -0.68 11.49
CA LEU A 26 -4.56 0.39 12.43
C LEU A 26 -5.26 1.71 12.09
N ALA A 27 -5.31 2.08 10.80
CA ALA A 27 -6.03 3.27 10.35
C ALA A 27 -7.55 3.13 10.54
N LEU A 28 -8.11 1.95 10.29
CA LEU A 28 -9.53 1.65 10.51
C LEU A 28 -9.89 1.71 12.00
N THR A 29 -9.10 1.07 12.87
CA THR A 29 -9.34 1.10 14.33
C THR A 29 -9.16 2.50 14.91
N HIS A 30 -8.11 3.24 14.51
CA HIS A 30 -7.95 4.65 14.90
C HIS A 30 -9.06 5.55 14.36
N GLY A 31 -9.58 5.28 13.15
CA GLY A 31 -10.68 6.02 12.55
C GLY A 31 -12.03 5.75 13.18
N MET A 32 -12.29 4.50 13.57
CA MET A 32 -13.49 4.13 14.32
C MET A 32 -13.47 4.67 15.76
N HIS A 33 -12.30 4.78 16.40
CA HIS A 33 -12.20 5.10 17.83
C HIS A 33 -11.86 6.57 18.15
N TYR A 34 -11.16 7.30 17.26
CA TYR A 34 -10.74 8.70 17.49
C TYR A 34 -11.25 9.70 16.42
N GLY A 35 -12.03 9.23 15.44
CA GLY A 35 -12.62 10.06 14.39
C GLY A 35 -11.65 10.46 13.26
N ALA A 36 -12.21 10.89 12.13
CA ALA A 36 -11.52 11.13 10.87
C ALA A 36 -10.27 12.05 10.98
N ARG A 37 -10.26 13.01 11.92
CA ARG A 37 -9.16 13.98 12.08
C ARG A 37 -7.81 13.36 12.42
N ARG A 38 -7.75 12.35 13.31
CA ARG A 38 -6.47 11.66 13.63
C ARG A 38 -6.09 10.64 12.57
N THR A 39 -7.07 10.05 11.90
CA THR A 39 -6.86 9.13 10.77
C THR A 39 -6.22 9.83 9.57
N ILE A 40 -6.60 11.07 9.29
CA ILE A 40 -5.98 11.89 8.24
C ILE A 40 -4.49 12.09 8.52
N ALA A 41 -4.09 12.32 9.79
CA ALA A 41 -2.68 12.45 10.15
C ALA A 41 -1.90 11.13 9.91
N SER A 42 -2.48 9.98 10.25
CA SER A 42 -1.86 8.67 9.99
C SER A 42 -1.82 8.33 8.49
N ALA A 43 -2.87 8.67 7.74
CA ALA A 43 -2.93 8.48 6.29
C ALA A 43 -1.90 9.36 5.57
N LEU A 44 -1.75 10.62 5.99
CA LEU A 44 -0.71 11.52 5.48
C LEU A 44 0.70 11.00 5.77
N GLY A 45 0.93 10.44 6.97
CA GLY A 45 2.19 9.78 7.32
C GLY A 45 2.49 8.60 6.39
N ASN A 46 1.49 7.74 6.13
CA ASN A 46 1.62 6.62 5.20
C ASN A 46 1.90 7.09 3.76
N VAL A 47 1.20 8.12 3.27
CA VAL A 47 1.44 8.71 1.95
C VAL A 47 2.87 9.24 1.87
N THR A 48 3.33 9.96 2.88
CA THR A 48 4.69 10.53 2.93
C THR A 48 5.76 9.43 2.88
N VAL A 49 5.59 8.37 3.68
CA VAL A 49 6.50 7.21 3.68
C VAL A 49 6.50 6.51 2.33
N THR A 50 5.34 6.26 1.73
CA THR A 50 5.28 5.63 0.41
C THR A 50 5.89 6.49 -0.70
N LEU A 51 5.80 7.82 -0.60
CA LEU A 51 6.47 8.75 -1.51
C LEU A 51 8.00 8.67 -1.40
N ILE A 52 8.51 8.64 -0.17
CA ILE A 52 9.94 8.47 0.09
C ILE A 52 10.41 7.09 -0.38
N GLN A 53 9.64 6.03 -0.09
CA GLN A 53 9.95 4.69 -0.54
C GLN A 53 10.00 4.61 -2.07
N ALA A 54 9.04 5.23 -2.76
CA ALA A 54 9.00 5.27 -4.22
C ALA A 54 10.20 6.03 -4.80
N SER A 55 10.58 7.18 -4.24
CA SER A 55 11.75 7.92 -4.71
C SER A 55 13.05 7.14 -4.50
N VAL A 56 13.21 6.50 -3.34
CA VAL A 56 14.34 5.62 -3.06
C VAL A 56 14.37 4.43 -4.03
N SER A 57 13.23 3.78 -4.31
CA SER A 57 13.16 2.70 -5.28
C SER A 57 13.54 3.14 -6.69
N ILE A 58 13.10 4.33 -7.14
CA ILE A 58 13.47 4.88 -8.45
C ILE A 58 14.98 5.14 -8.51
N VAL A 59 15.55 5.77 -7.49
CA VAL A 59 17.00 6.03 -7.40
C VAL A 59 17.79 4.72 -7.36
N CYS A 60 17.32 3.74 -6.57
CA CYS A 60 17.96 2.43 -6.45
C CYS A 60 17.91 1.65 -7.77
N LEU A 61 16.78 1.68 -8.47
CA LEU A 61 16.66 1.11 -9.81
C LEU A 61 17.57 1.79 -10.83
N ALA A 62 17.65 3.14 -10.79
CA ALA A 62 18.53 3.91 -11.66
C ALA A 62 20.01 3.63 -11.39
N LEU A 63 20.41 3.42 -10.12
CA LEU A 63 21.77 3.02 -9.75
C LEU A 63 22.09 1.58 -10.17
N SER A 64 21.14 0.67 -10.07
CA SER A 64 21.33 -0.74 -10.46
C SER A 64 21.39 -0.98 -11.97
N ASN A 65 20.95 -0.02 -12.79
CA ASN A 65 20.98 -0.10 -14.26
C ASN A 65 22.28 0.48 -14.87
N LYS A 66 23.27 0.85 -14.04
CA LYS A 66 24.58 1.36 -14.45
C LYS A 66 25.65 0.31 -14.22
#